data_AF-A0A4R4DKG1-F1
#
_entry.id   AF-A0A4R4DKG1-F1
#
_cell.length_a   1.000
_cell.length_b   1.000
_cell.length_c   1.000
_cell.angle_alpha   90.00
_cell.angle_beta   90.00
_cell.angle_gamma   90.00
#
_symmetry.space_group_name_H-M   'P 1'
#
loop_
_entity.id
_entity.type
_entity.pdbx_description
1 polymer ?
#
loop_
_entity_poly.entity_id
_entity_poly.type
_entity_poly.pdbx_seq_one_letter_code
_entity_poly.pdbx_strand_id
1 'polypeptide(L)' 'MPQIVVSDLAEETVETLSNRARARGRSLEAEVREILNRAARPTKEEALARLDAIRARVRPWQPGEPTAAEMIREDRDSR' A
#
# COMPACT_ATOMS: atom_id res chain seq x y z
N MET A 1 16.66 5.09 9.15
CA MET A 1 15.59 4.10 8.91
C MET A 1 14.79 3.98 10.19
N PRO A 2 13.45 3.95 10.15
CA PRO A 2 12.66 3.63 11.34
C PRO A 2 12.99 2.20 11.81
N GLN A 3 13.07 2.00 13.13
CA GLN A 3 13.39 0.72 13.76
C GLN A 3 12.32 0.39 14.79
N ILE A 4 11.93 -0.89 14.86
CA ILE A 4 11.00 -1.43 15.85
C ILE A 4 11.73 -2.56 16.58
N VAL A 5 11.69 -2.55 17.90
CA VAL A 5 12.17 -3.64 18.76
C VAL A 5 10.94 -4.33 19.34
N VAL A 6 10.86 -5.65 19.17
CA VAL A 6 9.80 -6.48 19.75
C VAL A 6 10.43 -7.32 20.85
N SER A 7 10.12 -6.99 22.10
CA SER A 7 10.57 -7.73 23.29
C SER A 7 9.59 -8.85 23.65
N ASP A 8 10.05 -9.78 24.49
CA ASP A 8 9.23 -10.84 25.10
C ASP A 8 8.47 -11.71 24.08
N LEU A 9 9.08 -11.97 22.92
CA LEU A 9 8.54 -12.89 21.93
C LEU A 9 8.86 -14.33 22.31
N ALA A 10 7.84 -15.18 22.33
CA ALA A 10 8.00 -16.59 22.66
C ALA A 10 8.95 -17.30 21.66
N GLU A 11 9.81 -18.18 22.16
CA GLU A 11 10.89 -18.78 21.38
C GLU A 11 10.35 -19.63 20.21
N GLU A 12 9.24 -20.32 20.41
CA GLU A 12 8.54 -21.08 19.37
C GLU A 12 8.06 -20.19 18.21
N THR A 13 7.75 -18.92 18.50
CA THR A 13 7.31 -17.95 17.49
C THR A 13 8.50 -17.51 16.64
N VAL A 14 9.65 -17.23 17.28
CA VAL A 14 10.89 -16.88 16.58
C VAL A 14 11.33 -18.04 15.68
N GLU A 15 11.29 -19.26 16.19
CA GLU A 15 11.67 -20.45 15.42
C GLU A 15 10.75 -20.66 14.21
N THR A 16 9.43 -20.55 14.41
CA THR A 16 8.44 -20.66 13.33
C THR A 16 8.67 -19.62 12.23
N LEU A 17 8.94 -18.37 12.60
CA LEU A 17 9.23 -17.29 11.64
C LEU A 17 10.55 -17.53 10.92
N SER A 18 11.58 -17.99 11.63
CA SER A 18 12.88 -18.32 11.05
C SER A 18 12.76 -19.46 10.03
N ASN A 19 12.04 -20.53 10.36
CA ASN A 19 11.81 -21.64 9.45
C ASN A 19 11.03 -21.21 8.19
N ARG A 20 10.02 -20.34 8.37
CA ARG A 20 9.28 -19.74 7.25
C ARG A 20 10.15 -18.87 6.36
N ALA A 21 11.05 -18.08 6.95
CA ALA A 21 12.00 -17.25 6.20
C ALA A 21 12.97 -18.10 5.38
N ARG A 22 13.53 -19.17 5.98
CA ARG A 22 14.40 -20.15 5.31
C ARG A 22 13.69 -20.83 4.14
N ALA A 23 12.45 -21.29 4.34
CA ALA A 23 11.65 -21.93 3.29
C ALA A 23 11.40 -21.00 2.08
N ARG A 24 11.42 -19.68 2.30
CA ARG A 24 11.24 -18.65 1.26
C ARG A 24 12.56 -18.09 0.72
N GLY A 25 13.71 -18.59 1.19
CA GLY A 25 15.03 -18.09 0.79
C GLY A 25 15.31 -16.64 1.21
N ARG A 26 14.76 -16.20 2.36
CA ARG A 26 14.91 -14.83 2.87
C ARG A 26 15.44 -14.84 4.30
N SER A 27 15.99 -13.69 4.74
CA SER A 27 16.34 -13.49 6.15
C SER A 27 15.09 -13.36 7.03
N LEU A 28 15.23 -13.65 8.32
CA LEU A 28 14.15 -13.46 9.30
C LEU A 28 13.64 -12.01 9.28
N GLU A 29 14.55 -11.04 9.28
CA GLU A 29 14.20 -9.62 9.19
C GLU A 29 13.38 -9.30 7.94
N ALA A 30 13.77 -9.84 6.77
CA ALA A 30 13.04 -9.63 5.53
C ALA A 30 11.63 -10.25 5.56
N GLU A 31 11.47 -11.42 6.19
CA GLU A 31 10.15 -12.05 6.37
C GLU A 31 9.27 -11.24 7.34
N VAL A 32 9.80 -10.79 8.48
CA VAL A 32 9.06 -9.95 9.43
C VAL A 32 8.66 -8.63 8.79
N ARG A 33 9.58 -7.99 8.06
CA ARG A 33 9.29 -6.75 7.31
C ARG A 33 8.16 -6.94 6.31
N GLU A 34 8.18 -8.06 5.58
CA GLU A 34 7.12 -8.38 4.61
C GLU A 34 5.76 -8.63 5.30
N ILE A 35 5.75 -9.29 6.46
CA ILE A 35 4.53 -9.48 7.26
C ILE A 35 3.97 -8.13 7.72
N LEU A 36 4.82 -7.25 8.28
CA LEU A 36 4.42 -5.92 8.73
C LEU A 36 3.90 -5.06 7.56
N ASN A 37 4.60 -5.08 6.43
CA ASN A 37 4.17 -4.36 5.23
C ASN A 37 2.81 -4.86 4.73
N ARG A 38 2.56 -6.17 4.77
CA ARG A 38 1.28 -6.74 4.37
C ARG A 38 0.17 -6.38 5.35
N ALA A 39 0.44 -6.44 6.65
CA ALA A 39 -0.50 -6.08 7.71
C ALA A 39 -0.83 -4.58 7.71
N ALA A 40 0.10 -3.73 7.29
CA ALA A 40 -0.11 -2.29 7.16
C ALA A 40 -0.86 -1.88 5.89
N ARG A 41 -1.12 -2.81 4.96
CA ARG A 41 -1.94 -2.48 3.78
C ARG A 41 -3.39 -2.26 4.22
N PRO A 42 -4.06 -1.21 3.71
CA PRO A 42 -5.48 -1.03 4.00
C PRO A 42 -6.26 -2.23 3.50
N THR A 43 -7.29 -2.59 4.24
CA THR A 43 -8.34 -3.49 3.76
C THR A 43 -9.00 -2.92 2.51
N LYS A 44 -9.69 -3.77 1.75
CA LYS A 44 -10.41 -3.33 0.55
C LYS A 44 -11.44 -2.27 0.93
N GLU A 45 -12.12 -2.47 2.05
CA GLU A 45 -13.15 -1.59 2.59
C GLU A 45 -12.57 -0.22 2.97
N GLU A 46 -11.44 -0.18 3.68
CA GLU A 46 -10.75 1.07 4.01
C GLU A 46 -10.23 1.80 2.75
N ALA A 47 -9.73 1.05 1.77
CA ALA A 47 -9.28 1.61 0.52
C ALA A 47 -10.44 2.24 -0.27
N LEU A 48 -11.59 1.55 -0.33
CA LEU A 48 -12.80 2.07 -0.97
C LEU A 48 -13.35 3.30 -0.24
N ALA A 49 -13.43 3.26 1.09
CA ALA A 49 -13.86 4.41 1.89
C ALA A 49 -12.96 5.63 1.66
N ARG A 50 -11.65 5.42 1.53
CA ARG A 50 -10.70 6.48 1.18
C ARG A 50 -10.95 7.04 -0.22
N LEU A 51 -11.23 6.19 -1.21
CA LEU A 51 -11.56 6.64 -2.57
C LEU A 51 -12.85 7.44 -2.60
N ASP A 52 -13.87 7.01 -1.87
CA ASP A 52 -15.15 7.72 -1.79
C ASP A 52 -14.99 9.07 -1.09
N ALA A 53 -14.18 9.15 -0.03
CA ALA A 53 -13.84 10.40 0.63
C ALA A 53 -13.09 11.38 -0.30
N ILE A 54 -12.23 10.87 -1.19
CA ILE A 54 -11.56 11.69 -2.21
C ILE A 54 -12.57 12.15 -3.26
N ARG A 55 -13.42 11.25 -3.77
CA ARG A 55 -14.47 11.57 -4.74
C ARG A 55 -15.43 12.64 -4.21
N ALA A 56 -15.79 12.59 -2.93
CA ALA A 56 -16.65 13.59 -2.30
C ALA A 56 -16.02 14.99 -2.26
N ARG A 57 -14.69 15.12 -2.40
CA ARG A 57 -13.97 16.40 -2.42
C ARG A 57 -13.87 17.02 -3.80
N VAL A 58 -14.18 16.27 -4.85
CA VAL A 58 -14.11 16.76 -6.24
C VAL A 58 -15.51 16.83 -6.83
N ARG A 59 -15.77 17.89 -7.59
CA ARG A 59 -16.99 18.01 -8.38
C ARG A 59 -17.07 16.83 -9.37
N PRO A 60 -18.22 16.15 -9.49
CA PRO A 60 -18.42 15.14 -10.52
C PRO A 60 -18.25 15.76 -11.91
N TRP A 61 -17.47 15.08 -12.75
CA TRP A 61 -17.38 15.39 -14.18
C TRP A 61 -18.78 15.39 -14.80
N GLN A 62 -19.06 16.37 -15.65
CA GLN A 62 -20.33 16.49 -16.35
C GLN A 62 -20.18 16.15 -17.84
N PRO A 63 -21.22 15.58 -18.47
CA PRO A 63 -21.23 15.36 -19.92
C PRO A 63 -20.91 16.65 -20.69
N GLY A 64 -19.90 16.58 -21.56
CA GLY A 64 -19.43 17.71 -22.36
C GLY A 64 -18.20 18.43 -21.78
N GLU A 65 -17.75 18.08 -20.58
CA GLU A 65 -16.48 18.58 -20.05
C GLU A 65 -15.30 17.80 -20.63
N PRO A 66 -14.17 18.46 -20.93
CA PRO A 66 -12.98 17.77 -21.38
C PRO A 66 -12.46 16.83 -20.29
N THR A 67 -12.06 15.64 -20.70
CA THR A 67 -11.36 14.69 -19.83
C THR A 67 -9.96 15.20 -19.53
N ALA A 68 -9.39 14.74 -18.40
CA ALA A 68 -8.00 15.06 -18.06
C ALA A 68 -7.02 14.67 -19.19
N ALA A 69 -7.31 13.59 -19.92
CA ALA A 69 -6.49 13.16 -21.06
C ALA A 69 -6.55 14.13 -22.24
N GLU A 70 -7.73 14.72 -22.52
CA GLU A 70 -7.89 15.72 -23.58
C GLU A 70 -7.18 17.02 -23.21
N MET A 71 -7.32 17.48 -21.98
CA MET A 71 -6.63 18.67 -21.48
C MET A 71 -5.10 18.52 -21.56
N ILE A 72 -4.56 17.35 -21.22
CA ILE A 72 -3.12 17.07 -21.34
C ILE A 72 -2.66 17.08 -22.80
N ARG A 73 -3.46 16.55 -23.73
CA ARG A 73 -3.12 16.60 -25.16
C ARG A 73 -3.14 18.03 -25.68
N GLU A 74 -4.13 18.83 -25.30
CA GLU A 74 -4.22 20.25 -25.66
C GLU A 74 -2.99 21.06 -25.19
N ASP A 75 -2.55 20.88 -23.94
CA ASP A 75 -1.36 21.57 -23.40
C ASP A 75 -0.06 21.09 -24.08
N ARG A 76 0.02 19.81 -24.46
CA ARG A 76 1.18 19.26 -25.18
C ARG A 76 1.25 19.79 -26.62
N ASP A 77 0.13 19.80 -27.32
CA ASP A 77 0.08 20.11 -28.76
C ASP A 77 0.08 21.63 -29.03
N SER A 78 -0.03 22.46 -27.98
CA SER A 78 0.05 23.93 -28.03
C SER A 78 1.45 24.51 -27.76
N ARG A 79 2.47 23.67 -27.53
CA ARG A 79 3.88 24.03 -27.38
C ARG A 79 4.70 23.64 -28.60
#